data_AF-A0A4V1QZY0-F1
#
_entry.id   AF-A0A4V1QZY0-F1
#
_cell.length_a   1.000
_cell.length_b   1.000
_cell.length_c   1.000
_cell.angle_alpha   90.00
_cell.angle_beta   90.00
_cell.angle_gamma   90.00
#
_symmetry.space_group_name_H-M   'P 1'
#
loop_
_entity.id
_entity.type
_entity.pdbx_description
1 polymer ?
#
loop_
_entity_poly.entity_id
_entity_poly.type
_entity_poly.pdbx_seq_one_letter_code
_entity_poly.pdbx_strand_id
1 'polypeptide(L)'
;MKTTLNFILFDSHSEFAAWLASQKVSRKITMIQNHHTWLPNYTQFNGSNHFERLEAMRNFHMKSNGFAEVAQQLTTFPDGKIAYSQGRGFNIAPAGIKGANANGICIEHFGNFDIGGDNLTEEHRDTILFLNKALCNKFNLEISTEHVVYHAWWNSAGHCIYDLKTGAKKSGMSVKSCPGTNFFGGNTVVDAQKGFIPLIKSYSTSNNNKNNNNEESDEMKLSDNEWKMAKTALQNLYDKKVISDLNWIKKAEKKELTISELSWLNLILLSRK
;
A
#
# COMPACT_ATOMS: atom_id res chain seq x y z
N MET A 1 -1.66 11.92 -8.64
CA MET A 1 -2.36 12.72 -7.61
C MET A 1 -3.60 13.37 -8.18
N LYS A 2 -4.75 13.04 -7.62
CA LYS A 2 -6.03 13.71 -7.90
C LYS A 2 -6.57 14.26 -6.59
N THR A 3 -7.23 15.41 -6.64
CA THR A 3 -7.70 16.10 -5.43
C THR A 3 -9.13 16.59 -5.64
N THR A 4 -9.95 16.45 -4.60
CA THR A 4 -11.25 17.10 -4.46
C THR A 4 -11.21 18.06 -3.26
N LEU A 5 -12.34 18.67 -2.89
CA LEU A 5 -12.40 19.49 -1.68
C LEU A 5 -12.04 18.69 -0.42
N ASN A 6 -12.50 17.44 -0.32
CA ASN A 6 -12.42 16.66 0.91
C ASN A 6 -11.32 15.58 0.89
N PHE A 7 -10.82 15.20 -0.29
CA PHE A 7 -9.93 14.05 -0.43
C PHE A 7 -8.77 14.28 -1.41
N ILE A 8 -7.64 13.64 -1.13
CA ILE A 8 -6.53 13.47 -2.07
C ILE A 8 -6.43 11.98 -2.39
N LEU A 9 -6.28 11.62 -3.66
CA LEU A 9 -6.06 10.25 -4.13
C LEU A 9 -4.66 10.15 -4.75
N PHE A 10 -3.89 9.20 -4.26
CA PHE A 10 -2.54 8.90 -4.71
C PHE A 10 -2.58 7.67 -5.63
N ASP A 11 -2.01 7.81 -6.82
CA ASP A 11 -2.01 6.75 -7.83
C ASP A 11 -0.91 5.70 -7.56
N SER A 12 0.06 6.02 -6.70
CA SER A 12 1.17 5.13 -6.35
C SER A 12 1.70 5.33 -4.93
N HIS A 13 2.46 4.34 -4.46
CA HIS A 13 3.16 4.38 -3.17
C HIS A 13 4.21 5.50 -3.12
N SER A 14 4.95 5.74 -4.20
CA SER A 14 5.98 6.78 -4.25
C SER A 14 5.39 8.18 -4.13
N GLU A 15 4.24 8.41 -4.77
CA GLU A 15 3.49 9.65 -4.67
C GLU A 15 3.01 9.91 -3.24
N PHE A 16 2.43 8.89 -2.59
CA PHE A 16 2.03 8.99 -1.19
C PHE A 16 3.24 9.20 -0.27
N ALA A 17 4.36 8.50 -0.48
CA ALA A 17 5.56 8.64 0.34
C ALA A 17 6.15 10.06 0.28
N ALA A 18 6.26 10.63 -0.91
CA ALA A 18 6.74 12.00 -1.11
C ALA A 18 5.80 13.01 -0.43
N TRP A 19 4.48 12.82 -0.57
CA TRP A 19 3.50 13.64 0.11
C TRP A 19 3.55 13.49 1.64
N LEU A 20 3.65 12.26 2.16
CA LEU A 20 3.75 11.97 3.59
C LEU A 20 5.00 12.63 4.20
N ALA A 21 6.13 12.59 3.49
CA ALA A 21 7.37 13.21 3.92
C ALA A 21 7.21 14.72 4.15
N SER A 22 6.44 15.41 3.29
CA SER A 22 6.21 16.86 3.41
C SER A 22 5.21 17.25 4.50
N GLN A 23 4.41 16.31 5.02
CA GLN A 23 3.41 16.63 6.05
C GLN A 23 4.03 17.03 7.38
N LYS A 24 3.54 18.15 7.93
CA LYS A 24 3.88 18.63 9.28
C LYS A 24 2.81 18.19 10.26
N VAL A 25 3.18 17.30 11.17
CA VAL A 25 2.29 16.76 12.21
C VAL A 25 2.77 17.24 13.57
N SER A 26 1.93 17.97 14.29
CA SER A 26 2.22 18.54 15.60
C SER A 26 1.70 17.69 16.76
N ARG A 27 0.67 16.86 16.53
CA ARG A 27 0.17 15.95 17.57
C ARG A 27 1.09 14.75 17.75
N LYS A 28 1.11 14.21 18.96
CA LYS A 28 1.77 12.94 19.24
C LYS A 28 1.02 11.82 18.53
N ILE A 29 1.73 11.02 17.76
CA ILE A 29 1.20 9.78 17.17
C ILE A 29 1.88 8.61 17.85
N THR A 30 1.09 7.66 18.32
CA THR A 30 1.60 6.43 18.96
C THR A 30 1.01 5.17 18.36
N MET A 31 -0.03 5.26 17.52
CA MET A 31 -0.76 4.11 17.03
C MET A 31 -1.24 4.30 15.60
N ILE A 32 -1.13 3.26 14.80
CA ILE A 32 -1.72 3.08 13.48
C ILE A 32 -2.84 2.06 13.63
N GLN A 33 -4.08 2.51 13.43
CA GLN A 33 -5.30 1.72 13.60
C GLN A 33 -5.69 1.18 12.23
N ASN A 34 -5.75 -0.14 12.10
CA ASN A 34 -6.15 -0.83 10.88
C ASN A 34 -7.60 -1.28 11.01
N HIS A 35 -8.40 -0.86 10.03
CA HIS A 35 -9.81 -1.14 9.94
C HIS A 35 -10.13 -1.72 8.57
N HIS A 36 -11.28 -2.38 8.47
CA HIS A 36 -11.96 -2.60 7.20
C HIS A 36 -13.24 -1.79 7.20
N THR A 37 -13.69 -1.41 6.01
CA THR A 37 -14.96 -0.68 5.89
C THR A 37 -16.15 -1.58 6.20
N TRP A 38 -16.04 -2.90 5.97
CA TRP A 38 -17.11 -3.90 5.96
C TRP A 38 -18.19 -3.62 4.91
N LEU A 39 -18.77 -2.42 4.94
CA LEU A 39 -19.49 -1.78 3.85
C LEU A 39 -19.01 -0.33 3.70
N PRO A 40 -18.65 0.11 2.48
CA PRO A 40 -18.63 -0.65 1.23
C PRO A 40 -17.58 -1.77 1.23
N ASN A 41 -17.83 -2.84 0.48
CA ASN A 41 -16.90 -3.94 0.22
C ASN A 41 -16.55 -3.97 -1.29
N TYR A 42 -15.75 -4.93 -1.75
CA TYR A 42 -15.27 -4.93 -3.13
C TYR A 42 -16.39 -4.92 -4.18
N THR A 43 -17.58 -5.45 -3.86
CA THR A 43 -18.72 -5.43 -4.79
C THR A 43 -19.25 -4.02 -5.09
N GLN A 44 -18.97 -3.04 -4.22
CA GLN A 44 -19.29 -1.63 -4.45
C GLN A 44 -18.14 -0.82 -5.07
N PHE A 45 -17.04 -1.47 -5.48
CA PHE A 45 -15.93 -0.83 -6.16
C PHE A 45 -15.91 -1.20 -7.64
N ASN A 46 -15.94 -0.19 -8.52
CA ASN A 46 -15.96 -0.39 -9.97
C ASN A 46 -14.65 0.01 -10.67
N GLY A 47 -13.57 0.20 -9.89
CA GLY A 47 -12.26 0.60 -10.40
C GLY A 47 -12.09 2.10 -10.67
N SER A 48 -13.15 2.90 -10.61
CA SER A 48 -13.10 4.34 -10.92
C SER A 48 -13.87 5.24 -9.94
N ASN A 49 -14.67 4.66 -9.05
CA ASN A 49 -15.56 5.39 -8.14
C ASN A 49 -14.94 5.75 -6.77
N HIS A 50 -13.62 5.88 -6.66
CA HIS A 50 -12.91 6.15 -5.39
C HIS A 50 -13.49 7.35 -4.63
N PHE A 51 -13.59 8.51 -5.28
CA PHE A 51 -14.09 9.72 -4.64
C PHE A 51 -15.58 9.61 -4.29
N GLU A 52 -16.39 8.99 -5.14
CA GLU A 52 -17.80 8.75 -4.85
C GLU A 52 -17.97 7.90 -3.59
N ARG A 53 -17.18 6.82 -3.45
CA ARG A 53 -17.21 5.96 -2.27
C ARG A 53 -16.71 6.68 -1.01
N LEU A 54 -15.67 7.49 -1.11
CA LEU A 54 -15.15 8.31 0.00
C LEU A 54 -16.20 9.32 0.48
N GLU A 55 -16.87 10.01 -0.43
CA GLU A 55 -17.96 10.94 -0.10
C GLU A 55 -19.17 10.21 0.49
N ALA A 56 -19.51 9.02 -0.01
CA ALA A 56 -20.58 8.20 0.57
C ALA A 56 -20.26 7.81 2.02
N MET A 57 -19.04 7.35 2.30
CA MET A 57 -18.58 7.05 3.68
C MET A 57 -18.58 8.29 4.57
N ARG A 58 -18.10 9.44 4.06
CA ARG A 58 -18.12 10.72 4.79
C ARG A 58 -19.55 11.13 5.14
N ASN A 59 -20.47 11.09 4.18
CA ASN A 59 -21.87 11.42 4.39
C ASN A 59 -22.53 10.50 5.41
N PHE A 60 -22.27 9.19 5.35
CA PHE A 60 -22.77 8.25 6.34
C PHE A 60 -22.23 8.57 7.75
N HIS A 61 -20.93 8.82 7.89
CA HIS A 61 -20.33 9.19 9.17
C HIS A 61 -20.91 10.49 9.74
N MET A 62 -21.19 11.49 8.90
CA MET A 62 -21.75 12.75 9.36
C MET A 62 -23.23 12.64 9.72
N LYS A 63 -24.03 12.04 8.82
CA LYS A 63 -25.49 12.03 8.95
C LYS A 63 -26.00 10.95 9.89
N SER A 64 -25.37 9.78 9.88
CA SER A 64 -25.80 8.63 10.68
C SER A 64 -25.08 8.55 12.03
N ASN A 65 -23.78 8.85 12.06
CA ASN A 65 -22.97 8.72 13.28
C ASN A 65 -22.73 10.06 14.01
N GLY A 66 -23.18 11.19 13.42
CA GLY A 66 -23.01 12.52 14.01
C GLY A 66 -21.57 13.01 14.05
N PHE A 67 -20.67 12.44 13.23
CA PHE A 67 -19.28 12.88 13.20
C PHE A 67 -19.15 14.21 12.44
N ALA A 68 -18.18 15.04 12.81
CA ALA A 68 -17.91 16.28 12.08
C ALA A 68 -17.37 16.04 10.65
N GLU A 69 -16.73 14.89 10.46
CA GLU A 69 -16.03 14.47 9.24
C GLU A 69 -15.96 12.94 9.19
N VAL A 70 -15.53 12.41 8.04
CA VAL A 70 -15.22 10.99 7.88
C VAL A 70 -14.30 10.48 9.01
N ALA A 71 -14.50 9.25 9.48
CA ALA A 71 -13.85 8.76 10.71
C ALA A 71 -12.33 8.58 10.59
N GLN A 72 -11.89 8.10 9.43
CA GLN A 72 -10.49 7.77 9.14
C GLN A 72 -9.73 8.92 8.52
N GLN A 73 -8.40 8.89 8.65
CA GLN A 73 -7.54 9.82 7.89
C GLN A 73 -7.12 9.24 6.55
N LEU A 74 -7.00 7.92 6.46
CA LEU A 74 -6.52 7.24 5.27
C LEU A 74 -7.49 6.14 4.85
N THR A 75 -7.60 5.92 3.54
CA THR A 75 -8.31 4.78 2.96
C THR A 75 -7.46 4.11 1.91
N THR A 76 -7.39 2.78 1.91
CA THR A 76 -6.72 2.01 0.84
C THR A 76 -7.75 1.27 0.00
N PHE A 77 -7.45 1.07 -1.29
CA PHE A 77 -8.37 0.50 -2.26
C PHE A 77 -7.87 -0.80 -2.88
N PRO A 78 -8.78 -1.63 -3.45
CA PRO A 78 -8.44 -2.90 -4.11
C PRO A 78 -7.43 -2.76 -5.25
N ASP A 79 -7.38 -1.60 -5.90
CA ASP A 79 -6.51 -1.28 -7.04
C ASP A 79 -5.18 -0.62 -6.61
N GLY A 80 -4.84 -0.71 -5.33
CA GLY A 80 -3.58 -0.22 -4.77
C GLY A 80 -3.50 1.29 -4.51
N LYS A 81 -4.58 2.04 -4.76
CA LYS A 81 -4.60 3.49 -4.50
C LYS A 81 -4.80 3.78 -3.01
N ILE A 82 -4.26 4.92 -2.60
CA ILE A 82 -4.37 5.44 -1.24
C ILE A 82 -5.11 6.76 -1.31
N ALA A 83 -6.07 6.98 -0.42
CA ALA A 83 -6.73 8.26 -0.25
C ALA A 83 -6.42 8.87 1.12
N TYR A 84 -6.29 10.18 1.17
CA TYR A 84 -6.17 10.98 2.38
C TYR A 84 -7.39 11.89 2.55
N SER A 85 -7.94 11.92 3.76
CA SER A 85 -9.10 12.73 4.13
C SER A 85 -8.64 14.09 4.63
N GLN A 86 -8.87 15.13 3.83
CA GLN A 86 -8.42 16.50 4.12
C GLN A 86 -9.17 17.10 5.32
N GLY A 87 -10.47 16.84 5.44
CA GLY A 87 -11.31 17.34 6.54
C GLY A 87 -10.93 16.79 7.91
N ARG A 88 -10.36 15.58 7.96
CA ARG A 88 -9.80 14.97 9.17
C ARG A 88 -8.34 14.61 8.97
N GLY A 89 -7.49 15.63 8.85
CA GLY A 89 -6.07 15.41 8.58
C GLY A 89 -5.26 14.84 9.76
N PHE A 90 -3.95 14.70 9.54
CA PHE A 90 -3.02 14.18 10.55
C PHE A 90 -2.81 15.06 11.79
N ASN A 91 -3.46 16.22 11.94
CA ASN A 91 -3.47 17.00 13.18
C ASN A 91 -4.82 16.96 13.92
N ILE A 92 -5.77 16.18 13.42
CA ILE A 92 -7.08 15.95 14.04
C ILE A 92 -7.18 14.46 14.40
N ALA A 93 -7.57 14.15 15.64
CA ALA A 93 -7.76 12.76 16.07
C ALA A 93 -8.81 12.04 15.18
N PRO A 94 -8.60 10.76 14.85
CA PRO A 94 -9.60 9.93 14.16
C PRO A 94 -10.85 9.75 15.02
N ALA A 95 -11.90 9.22 14.39
CA ALA A 95 -13.04 8.64 15.07
C ALA A 95 -13.10 7.10 14.85
N GLY A 96 -11.93 6.45 14.79
CA GLY A 96 -11.78 5.02 14.51
C GLY A 96 -12.03 4.15 15.73
N ILE A 97 -11.05 4.07 16.64
CA ILE A 97 -11.13 3.24 17.85
C ILE A 97 -11.45 4.12 19.07
N LYS A 98 -12.67 3.96 19.61
CA LYS A 98 -13.05 4.59 20.90
C LYS A 98 -12.05 4.17 21.99
N GLY A 99 -11.56 5.13 22.76
CA GLY A 99 -10.53 4.91 23.79
C GLY A 99 -9.08 4.89 23.28
N ALA A 100 -8.85 4.88 21.97
CA ALA A 100 -7.50 4.93 21.38
C ALA A 100 -7.33 6.01 20.28
N ASN A 101 -8.31 6.90 20.11
CA ASN A 101 -8.27 7.92 19.05
C ASN A 101 -7.23 9.02 19.28
N ALA A 102 -7.01 9.49 20.51
CA ALA A 102 -6.26 10.73 20.77
C ALA A 102 -4.89 10.80 20.04
N ASN A 103 -4.14 9.70 20.02
CA ASN A 103 -2.83 9.59 19.38
C ASN A 103 -2.79 8.59 18.20
N GLY A 104 -3.96 8.28 17.62
CA GLY A 104 -4.11 7.28 16.56
C GLY A 104 -4.11 7.88 15.14
N ILE A 105 -3.67 7.10 14.15
CA ILE A 105 -3.96 7.30 12.73
C ILE A 105 -4.85 6.15 12.29
N CYS A 106 -6.07 6.45 11.89
CA CYS A 106 -7.03 5.47 11.40
C CYS A 106 -6.92 5.29 9.88
N ILE A 107 -6.76 4.03 9.49
CA ILE A 107 -6.77 3.57 8.11
C ILE A 107 -7.99 2.66 7.94
N GLU A 108 -8.86 3.01 7.00
CA GLU A 108 -9.93 2.11 6.55
C GLU A 108 -9.51 1.41 5.26
N HIS A 109 -9.33 0.10 5.32
CA HIS A 109 -9.09 -0.72 4.14
C HIS A 109 -10.44 -1.04 3.49
N PHE A 110 -10.67 -0.53 2.29
CA PHE A 110 -11.94 -0.70 1.60
C PHE A 110 -12.17 -2.18 1.32
N GLY A 111 -13.15 -2.82 1.98
CA GLY A 111 -13.42 -4.24 1.86
C GLY A 111 -14.10 -4.85 3.09
N ASN A 112 -14.54 -6.09 2.95
CA ASN A 112 -14.97 -6.95 4.05
C ASN A 112 -14.03 -8.15 4.18
N PHE A 113 -12.95 -8.03 4.95
CA PHE A 113 -11.98 -9.14 5.15
C PHE A 113 -12.36 -10.13 6.26
N ASP A 114 -13.65 -10.30 6.54
CA ASP A 114 -14.11 -11.45 7.31
C ASP A 114 -14.01 -12.75 6.50
N ILE A 115 -13.95 -13.89 7.18
CA ILE A 115 -14.04 -15.20 6.51
C ILE A 115 -15.34 -15.25 5.70
N GLY A 116 -15.23 -15.58 4.41
CA GLY A 116 -16.35 -15.57 3.46
C GLY A 116 -16.66 -14.20 2.84
N GLY A 117 -15.90 -13.17 3.19
CA GLY A 117 -15.95 -11.86 2.55
C GLY A 117 -14.96 -11.72 1.38
N ASP A 118 -14.42 -10.51 1.21
CA ASP A 118 -13.45 -10.18 0.17
C ASP A 118 -12.10 -10.84 0.41
N ASN A 119 -11.48 -11.30 -0.67
CA ASN A 119 -10.08 -11.68 -0.67
C ASN A 119 -9.22 -10.46 -1.04
N LEU A 120 -8.17 -10.18 -0.25
CA LEU A 120 -7.22 -9.14 -0.59
C LEU A 120 -6.58 -9.43 -1.95
N THR A 121 -6.69 -8.47 -2.87
CA THR A 121 -5.87 -8.44 -4.10
C THR A 121 -4.42 -8.24 -3.73
N GLU A 122 -3.50 -8.62 -4.61
CA GLU A 122 -2.07 -8.45 -4.38
C GLU A 122 -1.71 -6.98 -4.20
N GLU A 123 -2.28 -6.10 -5.02
CA GLU A 123 -2.07 -4.66 -4.99
C GLU A 123 -2.56 -4.04 -3.68
N HIS A 124 -3.74 -4.46 -3.19
CA HIS A 124 -4.26 -3.95 -1.93
C HIS A 124 -3.44 -4.47 -0.76
N ARG A 125 -3.09 -5.76 -0.76
CA ARG A 125 -2.21 -6.36 0.25
C ARG A 125 -0.88 -5.61 0.34
N ASP A 126 -0.23 -5.37 -0.80
CA ASP A 126 1.03 -4.62 -0.86
C ASP A 126 0.87 -3.18 -0.37
N THR A 127 -0.24 -2.53 -0.71
CA THR A 127 -0.55 -1.16 -0.28
C THR A 127 -0.75 -1.06 1.23
N ILE A 128 -1.41 -2.03 1.85
CA ILE A 128 -1.60 -2.07 3.30
C ILE A 128 -0.25 -2.21 4.03
N LEU A 129 0.62 -3.09 3.53
CA LEU A 129 1.96 -3.31 4.10
C LEU A 129 2.85 -2.08 3.93
N PHE A 130 2.89 -1.50 2.72
CA PHE A 130 3.57 -0.25 2.44
C PHE A 130 3.12 0.86 3.38
N LEU A 131 1.80 1.08 3.47
CA LEU A 131 1.23 2.20 4.20
C LEU A 131 1.56 2.12 5.69
N ASN A 132 1.38 0.94 6.32
CA ASN A 132 1.73 0.76 7.73
C ASN A 132 3.23 0.98 7.96
N LYS A 133 4.11 0.46 7.09
CA LYS A 133 5.56 0.68 7.21
C LYS A 133 5.93 2.16 7.05
N ALA A 134 5.38 2.84 6.04
CA ALA A 134 5.63 4.25 5.77
C ALA A 134 5.20 5.13 6.95
N LEU A 135 4.04 4.85 7.56
CA LEU A 135 3.56 5.57 8.73
C LEU A 135 4.40 5.30 9.98
N CYS A 136 4.76 4.03 10.25
CA CYS A 136 5.66 3.71 11.36
C CYS A 136 7.01 4.43 11.22
N ASN A 137 7.58 4.46 10.01
CA ASN A 137 8.81 5.20 9.75
C ASN A 137 8.64 6.71 9.95
N LYS A 138 7.56 7.31 9.41
CA LYS A 138 7.28 8.75 9.53
C LYS A 138 7.17 9.20 10.99
N PHE A 139 6.58 8.37 11.84
CA PHE A 139 6.30 8.69 13.25
C PHE A 139 7.27 8.01 14.22
N ASN A 140 8.33 7.37 13.72
CA ASN A 140 9.32 6.65 14.51
C ASN A 140 8.70 5.64 15.50
N LEU A 141 7.76 4.84 15.02
CA LEU A 141 7.09 3.79 15.78
C LEU A 141 7.76 2.44 15.52
N GLU A 142 7.92 1.64 16.58
CA GLU A 142 8.29 0.24 16.40
C GLU A 142 7.14 -0.48 15.66
N ILE A 143 7.48 -1.31 14.67
CA ILE A 143 6.51 -2.18 14.02
C ILE A 143 6.18 -3.33 14.98
N SER A 144 5.21 -3.12 15.85
CA SER A 144 4.74 -4.09 16.85
C SER A 144 3.24 -3.95 17.06
N THR A 145 2.61 -4.92 17.74
CA THR A 145 1.18 -4.87 18.08
C THR A 145 0.82 -3.82 19.14
N GLU A 146 1.80 -3.12 19.71
CA GLU A 146 1.55 -1.97 20.59
C GLU A 146 1.32 -0.67 19.79
N HIS A 147 1.82 -0.62 18.55
CA HIS A 147 1.75 0.54 17.67
C HIS A 147 0.96 0.30 16.40
N VAL A 148 0.90 -0.91 15.88
CA VAL A 148 0.10 -1.30 14.71
C VAL A 148 -1.04 -2.17 15.21
N VAL A 149 -2.24 -1.60 15.28
CA VAL A 149 -3.34 -2.18 16.03
C VAL A 149 -4.58 -2.44 15.20
N TYR A 150 -5.40 -3.39 15.64
CA TYR A 150 -6.70 -3.68 15.04
C TYR A 150 -7.84 -3.18 15.90
N HIS A 151 -8.92 -2.76 15.25
CA HIS A 151 -10.12 -2.27 15.94
C HIS A 151 -10.75 -3.32 16.87
N ALA A 152 -10.75 -4.61 16.48
CA ALA A 152 -11.31 -5.70 17.27
C ALA A 152 -10.65 -5.91 18.65
N TRP A 153 -9.53 -5.23 18.94
CA TRP A 153 -8.86 -5.34 20.23
C TRP A 153 -9.44 -4.41 21.30
N TRP A 154 -10.49 -3.66 20.98
CA TRP A 154 -11.24 -2.81 21.91
C TRP A 154 -12.72 -3.21 21.97
N ASN A 155 -13.31 -3.13 23.17
CA ASN A 155 -14.75 -3.30 23.34
C ASN A 155 -15.55 -2.02 23.02
N SER A 156 -16.88 -2.08 23.12
CA SER A 156 -17.79 -0.93 22.88
C SER A 156 -17.58 0.26 23.83
N ALA A 157 -17.06 0.02 25.03
CA ALA A 157 -16.71 1.07 25.99
C ALA A 157 -15.39 1.79 25.62
N GLY A 158 -14.57 1.18 24.78
CA GLY A 158 -13.24 1.68 24.41
C GLY A 158 -12.12 1.18 25.33
N HIS A 159 -12.33 0.05 26.01
CA HIS A 159 -11.27 -0.61 26.77
C HIS A 159 -10.57 -1.65 25.89
N CYS A 160 -9.23 -1.63 25.90
CA CYS A 160 -8.43 -2.66 25.24
C CYS A 160 -8.59 -4.00 25.98
N ILE A 161 -9.01 -5.03 25.25
CA ILE A 161 -9.32 -6.37 25.80
C ILE A 161 -8.16 -7.36 25.63
N TYR A 162 -6.98 -6.87 25.24
CA TYR A 162 -5.77 -7.66 25.12
C TYR A 162 -4.60 -7.01 25.88
N ASP A 163 -3.66 -7.84 26.29
CA ASP A 163 -2.28 -7.41 26.44
C ASP A 163 -1.65 -7.35 25.05
N LEU A 164 -1.31 -6.15 24.58
CA LEU A 164 -0.86 -5.94 23.21
C LEU A 164 0.54 -6.48 22.94
N LYS A 165 1.34 -6.71 23.98
CA LYS A 165 2.69 -7.24 23.84
C LYS A 165 2.69 -8.77 23.76
N THR A 166 1.90 -9.42 24.59
CA THR A 166 1.86 -10.90 24.69
C THR A 166 0.73 -11.52 23.88
N GLY A 167 -0.30 -10.75 23.52
CA GLY A 167 -1.51 -11.25 22.89
C GLY A 167 -2.48 -11.98 23.84
N ALA A 168 -2.19 -12.01 25.15
CA ALA A 168 -3.09 -12.59 26.13
C ALA A 168 -4.41 -11.81 26.19
N LYS A 169 -5.54 -12.52 26.19
CA LYS A 169 -6.86 -11.91 26.39
C LYS A 169 -6.97 -11.38 27.82
N LYS A 170 -7.50 -10.17 27.95
CA LYS A 170 -7.99 -9.59 29.21
C LYS A 170 -9.49 -9.84 29.33
N SER A 171 -10.11 -9.33 30.39
CA SER A 171 -11.56 -9.39 30.56
C SER A 171 -12.31 -8.54 29.50
N GLY A 172 -13.49 -9.00 29.14
CA GLY A 172 -14.33 -8.39 28.10
C GLY A 172 -14.28 -9.13 26.76
N MET A 173 -15.17 -8.74 25.86
CA MET A 173 -15.27 -9.31 24.52
C MET A 173 -15.25 -8.20 23.48
N SER A 174 -14.67 -8.49 22.33
CA SER A 174 -14.85 -7.63 21.17
C SER A 174 -16.30 -7.72 20.74
N VAL A 175 -16.84 -6.60 20.26
CA VAL A 175 -18.17 -6.54 19.63
C VAL A 175 -18.04 -6.40 18.12
N LYS A 176 -16.83 -6.53 17.56
CA LYS A 176 -16.50 -6.26 16.15
C LYS A 176 -15.49 -7.26 15.62
N SER A 177 -15.59 -7.56 14.33
CA SER A 177 -14.61 -8.38 13.60
C SER A 177 -13.47 -7.56 12.97
N CYS A 178 -13.66 -6.26 12.78
CA CYS A 178 -12.76 -5.30 12.11
C CYS A 178 -11.28 -5.39 12.60
N PRO A 179 -10.27 -5.48 11.70
CA PRO A 179 -10.32 -5.32 10.23
C PRO A 179 -10.77 -6.56 9.46
N GLY A 180 -11.32 -7.56 10.13
CA GLY A 180 -11.87 -8.77 9.53
C GLY A 180 -11.18 -10.03 10.03
N THR A 181 -11.97 -11.07 10.29
CA THR A 181 -11.53 -12.38 10.79
C THR A 181 -10.57 -13.14 9.88
N ASN A 182 -10.37 -12.71 8.63
CA ASN A 182 -9.38 -13.26 7.70
C ASN A 182 -8.26 -12.25 7.34
N PHE A 183 -8.18 -11.10 8.02
CA PHE A 183 -7.23 -10.04 7.69
C PHE A 183 -5.79 -10.47 8.03
N PHE A 184 -4.97 -10.76 7.00
CA PHE A 184 -3.60 -11.26 7.16
C PHE A 184 -3.49 -12.48 8.10
N GLY A 185 -4.49 -13.37 8.04
CA GLY A 185 -4.51 -14.63 8.80
C GLY A 185 -5.31 -14.59 10.11
N GLY A 186 -5.89 -13.46 10.50
CA GLY A 186 -6.81 -13.37 11.63
C GLY A 186 -6.88 -11.98 12.27
N ASN A 187 -7.81 -11.79 13.20
CA ASN A 187 -8.05 -10.49 13.84
C ASN A 187 -7.68 -10.42 15.33
N THR A 188 -7.04 -11.43 15.90
CA THR A 188 -6.49 -11.35 17.26
C THR A 188 -5.10 -10.72 17.27
N VAL A 189 -4.61 -10.31 18.45
CA VAL A 189 -3.23 -9.84 18.62
C VAL A 189 -2.23 -10.92 18.22
N VAL A 190 -2.49 -12.17 18.58
CA VAL A 190 -1.62 -13.31 18.24
C VAL A 190 -1.58 -13.55 16.73
N ASP A 191 -2.71 -13.38 16.04
CA ASP A 191 -2.75 -13.52 14.58
C ASP A 191 -1.94 -12.40 13.91
N ALA A 192 -2.07 -11.16 14.37
CA ALA A 192 -1.25 -10.06 13.87
C ALA A 192 0.25 -10.28 14.12
N GLN A 193 0.63 -10.79 15.29
CA GLN A 193 2.03 -11.11 15.62
C GLN A 193 2.64 -12.18 14.70
N LYS A 194 1.83 -13.15 14.25
CA LYS A 194 2.27 -14.24 13.35
C LYS A 194 2.20 -13.86 11.88
N GLY A 195 1.16 -13.13 11.48
CA GLY A 195 0.86 -12.78 10.10
C GLY A 195 1.31 -11.37 9.75
N PHE A 196 0.57 -10.37 10.22
CA PHE A 196 0.69 -8.99 9.73
C PHE A 196 2.00 -8.28 10.12
N ILE A 197 2.41 -8.34 11.39
CA ILE A 197 3.58 -7.61 11.90
C ILE A 197 4.88 -8.05 11.21
N PRO A 198 5.20 -9.35 11.06
CA PRO A 198 6.39 -9.78 10.35
C PRO A 198 6.41 -9.33 8.88
N LEU A 199 5.25 -9.33 8.21
CA LEU A 199 5.12 -8.90 6.83
C LEU A 199 5.39 -7.41 6.65
N ILE A 200 4.94 -6.57 7.59
CA ILE A 200 5.28 -5.14 7.57
C ILE A 200 6.79 -4.98 7.80
N LYS A 201 7.38 -5.71 8.76
CA LYS A 201 8.83 -5.63 9.02
C LYS A 201 9.65 -5.96 7.76
N SER A 202 9.30 -7.05 7.07
CA SER A 202 10.02 -7.51 5.87
C SER A 202 9.69 -6.73 4.59
N TYR A 203 8.60 -5.94 4.57
CA TYR A 203 8.21 -5.17 3.40
C TYR A 203 9.32 -4.20 2.97
N SER A 204 9.83 -4.30 1.75
CA SER A 204 10.85 -3.38 1.24
C SER A 204 10.20 -2.12 0.71
N THR A 205 10.56 -0.95 1.26
CA THR A 205 10.10 0.36 0.74
C THR A 205 10.96 0.87 -0.40
N SER A 206 12.05 0.18 -0.76
CA SER A 206 12.83 0.49 -1.95
C SER A 206 11.93 0.27 -3.16
N ASN A 207 11.69 1.33 -3.94
CA ASN A 207 10.80 1.39 -5.11
C ASN A 207 10.87 0.12 -5.97
N ASN A 208 10.07 -0.87 -5.62
CA ASN A 208 9.71 -1.94 -6.51
C ASN A 208 8.60 -1.38 -7.39
N ASN A 209 9.01 -0.76 -8.50
CA ASN A 209 8.28 -0.99 -9.75
C ASN A 209 8.24 -2.51 -9.95
N LYS A 210 7.27 -3.18 -9.31
CA LYS A 210 6.88 -4.53 -9.65
C LYS A 210 6.23 -4.45 -11.03
N ASN A 211 7.05 -4.47 -12.07
CA ASN A 211 6.71 -5.35 -13.17
C ASN A 211 7.00 -6.76 -12.66
N ASN A 212 5.93 -7.54 -12.51
CA ASN A 212 5.86 -8.95 -12.17
C ASN A 212 7.19 -9.73 -12.30
N ASN A 213 7.83 -10.01 -11.16
CA ASN A 213 8.84 -11.04 -11.08
C ASN A 213 8.14 -12.40 -10.90
N ASN A 214 7.81 -13.06 -12.01
CA ASN A 214 8.47 -14.35 -12.17
C ASN A 214 9.95 -14.02 -12.31
N GLU A 215 10.83 -14.65 -11.55
CA GLU A 215 12.28 -14.45 -11.68
C GLU A 215 12.74 -14.87 -13.09
N GLU A 216 12.59 -13.99 -14.06
CA GLU A 216 13.47 -13.94 -15.23
C GLU A 216 14.64 -13.05 -14.83
N SER A 217 15.82 -13.67 -14.74
CA SER A 217 17.07 -12.95 -14.69
C SER A 217 17.08 -11.88 -15.79
N ASP A 218 17.36 -10.62 -15.45
CA ASP A 218 17.58 -9.53 -16.43
C ASP A 218 18.77 -9.84 -17.39
N GLU A 219 19.51 -10.90 -17.10
CA GLU A 219 20.49 -11.54 -17.97
C GLU A 219 19.84 -12.12 -19.23
N MET A 220 20.33 -11.70 -20.40
CA MET A 220 19.96 -12.31 -21.66
C MET A 220 20.58 -13.70 -21.80
N LYS A 221 19.74 -14.74 -21.79
CA LYS A 221 20.15 -16.11 -22.07
C LYS A 221 20.04 -16.42 -23.57
N LEU A 222 21.11 -16.08 -24.31
CA LEU A 222 21.23 -16.38 -25.74
C LEU A 222 22.35 -17.40 -26.00
N SER A 223 22.19 -18.21 -27.03
CA SER A 223 23.27 -19.03 -27.60
C SER A 223 24.34 -18.16 -28.26
N ASP A 224 25.52 -18.73 -28.52
CA ASP A 224 26.63 -18.03 -29.18
C ASP A 224 26.24 -17.45 -30.56
N ASN A 225 25.41 -18.18 -31.31
CA ASN A 225 24.92 -17.73 -32.61
C ASN A 225 23.95 -16.56 -32.48
N GLU A 226 23.05 -16.60 -31.49
CA GLU A 226 22.11 -15.51 -31.22
C GLU A 226 22.83 -14.24 -30.74
N TRP A 227 23.88 -14.39 -29.91
CA TRP A 227 24.77 -13.29 -29.54
C TRP A 227 25.47 -12.66 -30.75
N LYS A 228 25.93 -13.48 -31.68
CA LYS A 228 26.54 -13.00 -32.94
C LYS A 228 25.52 -12.26 -33.82
N MET A 229 24.28 -12.74 -33.88
CA MET A 229 23.18 -12.07 -34.58
C MET A 229 22.83 -10.72 -33.94
N ALA A 230 22.74 -10.66 -32.61
CA ALA A 230 22.48 -9.43 -31.86
C ALA A 230 23.58 -8.39 -32.09
N LYS A 231 24.86 -8.78 -32.00
CA LYS A 231 26.00 -7.90 -32.32
C LYS A 231 25.90 -7.35 -33.75
N THR A 232 25.60 -8.22 -34.72
CA THR A 232 25.48 -7.82 -36.14
C THR A 232 24.32 -6.83 -36.35
N ALA A 233 23.17 -7.05 -35.71
CA ALA A 233 22.05 -6.14 -35.78
C ALA A 233 22.38 -4.75 -35.18
N LEU A 234 23.04 -4.73 -34.02
CA LEU A 234 23.47 -3.48 -33.38
C LEU A 234 24.52 -2.74 -34.21
N GLN A 235 25.45 -3.46 -34.84
CA GLN A 235 26.42 -2.88 -35.77
C GLN A 235 25.72 -2.22 -36.96
N ASN A 236 24.75 -2.91 -37.58
CA ASN A 236 23.97 -2.36 -38.68
C ASN A 236 23.18 -1.10 -38.28
N LEU A 237 22.62 -1.06 -37.06
CA LEU A 237 21.93 0.12 -36.54
C LEU A 237 22.90 1.29 -36.33
N TYR A 238 24.11 1.01 -35.85
CA TYR A 238 25.16 2.00 -35.66
C TYR A 238 25.65 2.56 -37.00
N ASP A 239 25.90 1.70 -37.98
CA ASP A 239 26.37 2.08 -39.32
C ASP A 239 25.32 2.93 -40.06
N LYS A 240 24.03 2.62 -39.86
CA LYS A 240 22.90 3.43 -40.34
C LYS A 240 22.67 4.72 -39.52
N LYS A 241 23.51 5.00 -38.52
CA LYS A 241 23.42 6.14 -37.59
C LYS A 241 22.09 6.21 -36.83
N VAL A 242 21.42 5.08 -36.68
CA VAL A 242 20.20 4.97 -35.87
C VAL A 242 20.56 4.96 -34.39
N ILE A 243 21.67 4.34 -34.02
CA ILE A 243 22.26 4.43 -32.69
C ILE A 243 23.66 5.04 -32.82
N SER A 244 24.13 5.76 -31.81
CA SER A 244 25.43 6.45 -31.84
C SER A 244 26.40 5.99 -30.75
N ASP A 245 25.95 5.17 -29.80
CA ASP A 245 26.81 4.65 -28.74
C ASP A 245 27.32 3.24 -29.10
N LEU A 246 28.65 3.10 -29.22
CA LEU A 246 29.31 1.81 -29.47
C LEU A 246 29.20 0.84 -28.29
N ASN A 247 28.84 1.31 -27.09
CA ASN A 247 28.71 0.46 -25.90
C ASN A 247 27.66 -0.64 -26.10
N TRP A 248 26.61 -0.40 -26.88
CA TRP A 248 25.63 -1.43 -27.25
C TRP A 248 26.28 -2.65 -27.92
N ILE A 249 27.18 -2.39 -28.87
CA ILE A 249 27.90 -3.43 -29.61
C ILE A 249 28.92 -4.13 -28.68
N LYS A 250 29.64 -3.37 -27.86
CA LYS A 250 30.62 -3.91 -26.90
C LYS A 250 29.98 -4.82 -25.86
N LYS A 251 28.79 -4.45 -25.35
CA LYS A 251 28.03 -5.28 -24.40
C LYS A 251 27.56 -6.57 -25.04
N ALA A 252 27.05 -6.51 -26.28
CA ALA A 252 26.67 -7.73 -27.01
C ALA A 252 27.88 -8.65 -27.29
N GLU A 253 29.06 -8.09 -27.59
CA GLU A 253 30.29 -8.86 -27.77
C GLU A 253 30.76 -9.55 -26.49
N LYS A 254 30.63 -8.88 -25.35
CA LYS A 254 30.97 -9.44 -24.03
C LYS A 254 29.86 -10.30 -23.42
N LYS A 255 28.69 -10.40 -24.07
CA LYS A 255 27.48 -11.06 -23.55
C LYS A 255 26.98 -10.43 -22.24
N GLU A 256 27.15 -9.13 -22.11
CA GLU A 256 26.76 -8.32 -20.93
C GLU A 256 25.50 -7.47 -21.20
N LEU A 257 24.90 -7.59 -22.40
CA LEU A 257 23.67 -6.87 -22.73
C LEU A 257 22.48 -7.50 -21.99
N THR A 258 21.66 -6.67 -21.37
CA THR A 258 20.49 -7.13 -20.59
C THR A 258 19.19 -7.05 -21.37
N ILE A 259 18.17 -7.80 -20.91
CA ILE A 259 16.83 -7.80 -21.50
C ILE A 259 16.22 -6.39 -21.39
N SER A 260 16.41 -5.73 -20.24
CA SER A 260 15.93 -4.37 -19.99
C SER A 260 16.59 -3.34 -20.91
N GLU A 261 17.91 -3.44 -21.12
CA GLU A 261 18.64 -2.54 -22.02
C GLU A 261 18.19 -2.70 -23.48
N LEU A 262 18.00 -3.94 -23.96
CA LEU A 262 17.49 -4.19 -25.31
C LEU A 262 16.05 -3.70 -25.48
N SER A 263 15.22 -3.87 -24.45
CA SER A 263 13.83 -3.40 -24.43
C SER A 263 13.76 -1.87 -24.49
N TRP A 264 14.59 -1.18 -23.70
CA TRP A 264 14.72 0.27 -23.77
C TRP A 264 15.16 0.74 -25.15
N LEU A 265 16.16 0.08 -25.74
CA LEU A 265 16.63 0.41 -27.07
C LEU A 265 15.49 0.28 -28.10
N ASN A 266 14.73 -0.81 -28.05
CA ASN A 266 13.60 -1.04 -28.95
C ASN A 266 12.51 0.05 -28.81
N LEU A 267 12.20 0.47 -27.59
CA LEU A 267 11.26 1.58 -27.35
C LEU A 267 11.74 2.88 -28.00
N ILE A 268 13.03 3.22 -27.84
CA ILE A 268 13.62 4.40 -28.48
C ILE A 268 13.55 4.28 -30.01
N LEU A 269 13.86 3.12 -30.57
CA LEU A 269 13.78 2.88 -32.01
C LEU A 269 12.35 3.07 -32.55
N LEU A 270 11.34 2.54 -31.86
CA LEU A 270 9.94 2.67 -32.26
C LEU A 270 9.39 4.10 -32.13
N SER A 271 9.96 4.90 -31.24
CA SER A 271 9.57 6.31 -31.05
C SER A 271 10.08 7.24 -32.15
N ARG A 272 11.07 6.80 -32.93
CA ARG A 272 11.62 7.54 -34.07
C ARG A 272 10.82 7.22 -35.33
N LYS A 273 9.59 7.76 -35.39
CA LYS A 273 8.84 7.93 -36.64
C LYS A 273 9.20 9.25 -37.29
#